data_AF-A0A378M9S7-F1
#
_entry.id   AF-A0A378M9S7-F1
#
_cell.length_a   1.000
_cell.length_b   1.000
_cell.length_c   1.000
_cell.angle_alpha   90.00
_cell.angle_beta   90.00
_cell.angle_gamma   90.00
#
_symmetry.space_group_name_H-M   'P 1'
#
loop_
_entity.id
_entity.type
_entity.pdbx_description
1 polymer ?
#
loop_
_entity_poly.entity_id
_entity_poly.type
_entity_poly.pdbx_seq_one_letter_code
_entity_poly.pdbx_strand_id
1 'polypeptide(L)' 'MTKEEWKQFRKEIEEHDQELSFDYKNEEWWISRVPEEKSFLLSAPNSDTQYFETAEALFMQGIIDGKTFIEQVPNLEWN' A
#
# COMPACT_ATOMS: atom_id res chain seq x y z
N MET A 1 -9.95 -4.14 -4.14
CA MET A 1 -9.41 -4.08 -5.50
C MET A 1 -9.69 -5.40 -6.16
N THR A 2 -10.05 -5.38 -7.44
CA THR A 2 -10.09 -6.57 -8.29
C THR A 2 -8.68 -7.14 -8.49
N LYS A 3 -8.59 -8.35 -9.03
CA LYS A 3 -7.30 -8.99 -9.32
C LYS A 3 -6.50 -8.19 -10.36
N GLU A 4 -7.19 -7.63 -11.34
CA GLU A 4 -6.62 -6.80 -12.40
C GLU A 4 -6.11 -5.46 -11.86
N GLU A 5 -6.91 -4.77 -11.03
CA GLU A 5 -6.48 -3.55 -10.33
C GLU A 5 -5.27 -3.80 -9.45
N TRP A 6 -5.28 -4.86 -8.64
CA TRP A 6 -4.14 -5.22 -7.79
C TRP A 6 -2.86 -5.45 -8.60
N LYS A 7 -2.98 -6.15 -9.75
CA LYS A 7 -1.83 -6.39 -10.62
C LYS A 7 -1.24 -5.08 -11.15
N GLN A 8 -2.09 -4.13 -11.53
CA GLN A 8 -1.64 -2.82 -12.01
C GLN A 8 -1.05 -2.00 -10.87
N PHE A 9 -1.74 -1.90 -9.74
CA PHE A 9 -1.29 -1.21 -8.54
C PHE A 9 0.10 -1.67 -8.10
N ARG A 10 0.29 -3.00 -8.00
CA ARG A 10 1.59 -3.59 -7.68
C ARG A 10 2.68 -3.16 -8.66
N LYS A 11 2.37 -3.15 -9.96
CA LYS A 11 3.32 -2.76 -11.00
C LYS A 11 3.73 -1.29 -10.88
N GLU A 12 2.79 -0.39 -10.64
CA GLU A 12 3.07 1.04 -10.46
C GLU A 12 4.01 1.29 -9.26
N ILE A 13 3.83 0.55 -8.16
CA ILE A 13 4.72 0.63 -6.98
C ILE A 13 6.06 -0.06 -7.22
N GLU A 14 6.07 -1.23 -7.87
CA GLU A 14 7.28 -2.04 -8.01
C GLU A 14 8.23 -1.56 -9.13
N GLU A 15 7.67 -1.07 -10.24
CA GLU A 15 8.42 -0.74 -11.46
C GLU A 15 8.46 0.76 -11.77
N HIS A 16 7.49 1.53 -11.27
CA HIS A 16 7.34 2.96 -11.60
C HIS A 16 7.56 3.89 -10.40
N ASP A 17 7.93 3.32 -9.24
CA ASP A 17 8.24 4.06 -8.01
C ASP A 17 7.17 5.12 -7.68
N GLN A 18 5.91 4.80 -7.97
CA GLN A 18 4.81 5.73 -7.77
C GLN A 18 4.43 5.84 -6.29
N GLU A 19 3.79 6.95 -5.97
CA GLU A 19 2.99 7.11 -4.78
C GLU A 19 1.51 7.01 -5.17
N LEU A 20 0.79 6.11 -4.53
CA LEU A 20 -0.62 5.85 -4.82
C LEU A 20 -1.44 5.98 -3.54
N SER A 21 -2.63 6.57 -3.66
CA SER A 21 -3.64 6.52 -2.62
C SER A 21 -4.66 5.42 -2.89
N PHE A 22 -5.27 4.94 -1.81
CA PHE A 22 -6.37 3.98 -1.84
C PHE A 22 -7.19 4.13 -0.56
N ASP A 23 -8.46 3.75 -0.60
CA ASP A 23 -9.33 3.83 0.56
C ASP A 23 -9.51 2.46 1.22
N TYR A 24 -9.58 2.47 2.55
CA TYR A 24 -10.00 1.33 3.37
C TYR A 24 -11.00 1.82 4.42
N LYS A 25 -12.22 1.27 4.41
CA LYS A 25 -13.29 1.67 5.36
C LYS A 25 -13.59 3.18 5.39
N ASN A 26 -13.49 3.85 4.24
CA ASN A 26 -13.63 5.31 4.09
C ASN A 26 -12.51 6.14 4.74
N GLU A 27 -11.39 5.51 5.08
CA GLU A 27 -10.16 6.20 5.46
C GLU A 27 -9.19 6.13 4.28
N GLU A 28 -8.53 7.26 3.99
CA GLU A 28 -7.54 7.35 2.93
C GLU A 28 -6.20 6.81 3.43
N TRP A 29 -5.59 5.97 2.61
CA TRP A 29 -4.27 5.40 2.82
C TRP A 29 -3.37 5.72 1.64
N TRP A 30 -2.08 5.76 1.91
CA TRP A 30 -1.05 6.02 0.92
C TRP A 30 -0.01 4.92 0.96
N ILE A 31 0.41 4.49 -0.22
CA ILE A 31 1.59 3.66 -0.40
C ILE A 31 2.58 4.43 -1.27
N SER A 32 3.84 4.43 -0.86
CA SER A 32 4.90 5.13 -1.58
C SER A 32 6.14 4.27 -1.64
N ARG A 33 6.81 4.27 -2.79
CA ARG A 33 8.14 3.69 -2.93
C ARG A 33 9.10 4.78 -3.37
N VAL A 34 10.10 5.02 -2.53
CA VAL A 34 11.23 5.89 -2.88
C VAL A 34 12.41 4.99 -3.21
N PRO A 35 12.86 4.92 -4.48
CA PRO A 35 13.97 4.06 -4.87
C PRO A 35 15.24 4.44 -4.09
N GLU A 36 16.04 3.43 -3.73
CA GLU A 36 17.23 3.51 -2.85
C GLU A 36 16.96 3.85 -1.37
N GLU A 37 15.75 4.28 -1.00
CA GLU A 37 15.39 4.57 0.38
C GLU A 37 14.57 3.43 1.00
N LYS A 38 13.23 3.51 0.90
CA LYS A 38 12.28 2.63 1.60
C LYS A 38 10.91 2.64 0.91
N SER A 39 10.08 1.67 1.28
CA SER A 39 8.64 1.65 1.00
C SER A 39 7.86 2.06 2.24
N PHE A 40 6.79 2.82 2.04
CA PHE A 40 6.00 3.43 3.11
C PHE A 40 4.52 3.07 2.95
N LEU A 41 3.87 2.75 4.06
CA LEU A 41 2.43 2.60 4.17
C LEU A 41 1.92 3.58 5.22
N LEU A 42 1.02 4.48 4.84
CA LEU A 42 0.53 5.58 5.68
C LEU A 42 -0.99 5.58 5.75
N SER A 43 -1.54 5.88 6.93
CA SER A 43 -2.97 6.15 7.12
C SER A 43 -3.21 7.63 7.43
N ALA A 44 -4.22 8.23 6.79
CA ALA A 44 -4.75 9.53 7.18
C ALA A 44 -6.09 9.33 7.92
N PRO A 45 -6.39 10.08 9.00
CA PRO A 45 -5.66 11.23 9.56
C PRO A 45 -4.65 10.86 10.67
N ASN A 46 -4.62 9.61 11.14
CA ASN A 46 -3.87 9.21 12.34
C ASN A 46 -2.35 9.08 12.13
N SER A 47 -1.87 9.22 10.88
CA SER A 47 -0.45 9.37 10.52
C SER A 47 0.45 8.20 10.95
N ASP A 48 -0.12 7.01 11.17
CA ASP A 48 0.67 5.81 11.42
C ASP A 48 1.41 5.45 10.13
N THR A 49 2.74 5.58 10.17
CA THR A 49 3.62 5.26 9.05
C THR A 49 4.39 3.99 9.36
N GLN A 50 4.26 3.00 8.47
CA GLN A 50 5.06 1.79 8.50
C GLN A 50 6.12 1.84 7.40
N TYR A 51 7.31 1.33 7.72
CA TYR A 51 8.50 1.41 6.87
C TYR A 51 9.00 0.02 6.52
N PHE A 52 9.37 -0.17 5.25
CA PHE A 52 9.86 -1.44 4.74
C PHE A 52 11.04 -1.21 3.79
N GLU A 53 11.98 -2.16 3.75
CA GLU A 53 13.13 -2.07 2.83
C GLU A 53 12.71 -2.29 1.36
N THR A 54 11.64 -3.03 1.13
CA THR A 54 11.14 -3.35 -0.22
C THR A 54 9.62 -3.26 -0.29
N ALA A 55 9.11 -3.05 -1.50
CA ALA A 55 7.66 -3.09 -1.77
C ALA A 55 7.07 -4.47 -1.42
N GLU A 56 7.80 -5.55 -1.72
CA GLU A 56 7.38 -6.91 -1.36
C GLU A 56 7.23 -7.09 0.16
N ALA A 57 8.18 -6.57 0.95
CA ALA A 57 8.09 -6.60 2.40
C ALA A 57 6.88 -5.81 2.90
N LEU A 58 6.59 -4.65 2.31
CA LEU A 58 5.38 -3.87 2.62
C LEU A 58 4.11 -4.68 2.31
N PHE A 59 4.00 -5.30 1.14
CA PHE A 59 2.81 -6.06 0.77
C PHE A 59 2.57 -7.25 1.71
N MET A 60 3.64 -7.92 2.12
CA MET A 60 3.55 -9.12 2.97
C MET A 60 3.41 -8.80 4.46
N GLN A 61 3.92 -7.68 4.93
CA GLN A 61 4.07 -7.39 6.37
C GLN A 61 3.37 -6.11 6.82
N GLY A 62 3.07 -5.18 5.90
CA GLY A 62 2.33 -3.96 6.19
C GLY A 62 0.98 -4.27 6.81
N ILE A 63 0.64 -3.61 7.90
CA ILE A 63 -0.57 -3.91 8.67
C ILE A 63 -1.64 -2.85 8.42
N ILE A 64 -2.84 -3.30 8.04
CA ILE A 64 -4.05 -2.50 7.98
C ILE A 64 -5.10 -3.19 8.85
N ASP A 65 -5.53 -2.52 9.92
CA ASP A 65 -6.54 -3.03 10.87
C ASP A 65 -6.22 -4.45 11.40
N GLY A 66 -4.97 -4.64 11.84
CA GLY A 66 -4.50 -5.88 12.43
C GLY A 66 -4.27 -7.04 11.46
N LYS A 67 -4.44 -6.85 10.15
CA LYS A 67 -4.15 -7.83 9.09
C LYS A 67 -3.09 -7.34 8.14
N THR A 68 -2.43 -8.25 7.43
CA THR A 68 -1.44 -7.87 6.42
C THR A 68 -2.09 -7.17 5.23
N PHE A 69 -1.33 -6.33 4.54
CA PHE A 69 -1.79 -5.55 3.39
C PHE A 69 -2.37 -6.48 2.32
N ILE A 70 -1.68 -7.57 2.00
CA ILE A 70 -2.12 -8.54 1.00
C ILE A 70 -3.46 -9.21 1.36
N GLU A 71 -3.74 -9.44 2.65
CA GLU A 71 -5.04 -9.95 3.11
C GLU A 71 -6.16 -8.93 2.93
N GLN A 72 -5.82 -7.65 2.91
CA GLN A 72 -6.77 -6.54 2.82
C GLN A 72 -6.99 -6.07 1.39
N VAL A 73 -6.12 -6.39 0.42
CA VAL A 73 -6.26 -6.02 -1.01
C VAL A 73 -7.68 -6.18 -1.57
N PRO A 74 -8.43 -7.27 -1.31
CA PRO A 74 -9.80 -7.39 -1.79
C PRO A 74 -10.76 -6.30 -1.28
N ASN A 75 -10.48 -5.74 -0.10
CA ASN A 75 -11.28 -4.73 0.60
C ASN A 75 -10.81 -3.29 0.35
N LEU A 76 -9.68 -3.08 -0.33
CA LEU A 76 -9.18 -1.73 -0.66
C LEU A 76 -9.92 -1.17 -1.87
N GLU A 77 -10.10 0.13 -1.95
CA GLU A 77 -10.65 0.81 -3.12
C GLU A 77 -9.55 1.67 -3.72
N TRP A 78 -9.16 1.41 -4.98
CA TRP A 78 -8.11 2.22 -5.62
C TRP A 78 -8.74 3.46 -6.26
N ASN A 79 -8.21 4.63 -5.90
CA ASN A 79 -8.67 5.94 -6.37
C ASN A 79 -8.04 6.35 -7.71
#